data_AF-A0A0C3Q2B4-F1
#
_entry.id   AF-A0A0C3Q2B4-F1
#
_cell.length_a   1.000
_cell.length_b   1.000
_cell.length_c   1.000
_cell.angle_alpha   90.00
_cell.angle_beta   90.00
_cell.angle_gamma   90.00
#
_symmetry.space_group_name_H-M   'P 1'
#
loop_
_entity.id
_entity.type
_entity.pdbx_description
1 polymer ?
#
loop_
_entity_poly.entity_id
_entity_poly.type
_entity_poly.pdbx_seq_one_letter_code
_entity_poly.pdbx_strand_id
1 'polypeptide(L)'
;MYRASLNTQTDIVLRLRDNAPLVNGTANVSVGDFYKYYEKHPSGTCSIEAAKKAHKSAVLGKKVLMLELYIDVDQFKQRTNEEPEERSVPKSKAGVARSVSGSRPQAVKQVRSSSTSTPRSTGTTSISRRVPSTISRATVSSRRRVSSTSLLPSSLGSGYQTIHFKRLISRLREPVPGKLITSIIVDNENQPDSAFLTAEVRKSELARGAMKQVYEATYKDKVFVAKKYYRLDTTVRTRQAISVQANREAVKDELIRYGKATFWLNAFLDGARDAQIDIDTRIEITDAFIAEEEDGSAWLFEPRRTIADPIKFSGTMRHDMPAHRQTDKTVQAFVHFVFAQSSGSLIFADVQGSVGQLSTGHDGTVLFDLMTHTTEEDSGPGDHGPFGIQAWEIQHSCNEICRAFVAAGLFEIQEATDDDGEPPQKRRRLETSISSEDDEIVLLENPQRRREPRGNPAMRRPTPPNFNDDVELPEVSKLARMSAVNSSTHRLSDNDGVPLSTAGSEAD
;
A
#
# COMPACT_ATOMS: atom_id res chain seq x y z
N MET A 1 -3.41 -37.42 -34.52
CA MET A 1 -4.80 -37.72 -34.92
C MET A 1 -5.74 -37.44 -33.74
N TYR A 2 -5.73 -36.21 -33.21
CA TYR A 2 -6.68 -35.75 -32.17
C TYR A 2 -7.69 -34.81 -32.85
N ARG A 3 -8.74 -35.40 -33.43
CA ARG A 3 -9.98 -34.69 -33.78
C ARG A 3 -10.99 -34.99 -32.68
N ALA A 4 -10.73 -34.48 -31.47
CA ALA A 4 -11.81 -34.33 -30.50
C ALA A 4 -12.58 -33.08 -30.92
N SER A 5 -13.86 -33.26 -31.24
CA SER A 5 -14.81 -32.18 -31.50
C SER A 5 -14.79 -31.19 -30.33
N LEU A 6 -14.17 -30.04 -30.52
CA LEU A 6 -14.22 -28.86 -29.62
C LEU A 6 -15.64 -28.24 -29.52
N ASN A 7 -16.67 -28.93 -30.01
CA ASN A 7 -17.96 -28.35 -30.36
C ASN A 7 -19.13 -28.83 -29.50
N THR A 8 -18.91 -29.32 -28.28
CA THR A 8 -20.04 -29.76 -27.41
C THR A 8 -19.96 -29.34 -25.95
N GLN A 9 -19.05 -28.44 -25.55
CA GLN A 9 -19.22 -27.75 -24.27
C GLN A 9 -20.23 -26.61 -24.49
N THR A 10 -21.51 -26.94 -24.33
CA THR A 10 -22.63 -25.98 -24.48
C THR A 10 -22.68 -24.96 -23.34
N ASP A 11 -21.99 -25.26 -22.25
CA ASP A 11 -21.97 -24.49 -21.02
C ASP A 11 -20.93 -23.35 -21.04
N ILE A 12 -19.95 -23.39 -21.94
CA ILE A 12 -18.94 -22.33 -22.07
C ILE A 12 -18.85 -21.91 -23.54
N VAL A 13 -19.17 -20.65 -23.83
CA VAL A 13 -19.19 -20.12 -25.19
C VAL A 13 -18.46 -18.79 -25.25
N LEU A 14 -17.52 -18.66 -26.18
CA LEU A 14 -16.92 -17.36 -26.51
C LEU A 14 -17.94 -16.52 -27.29
N ARG A 15 -18.11 -15.28 -26.86
CA ARG A 15 -19.03 -14.31 -27.44
C ARG A 15 -18.29 -13.01 -27.78
N LEU A 16 -18.89 -12.21 -28.63
CA LEU A 16 -18.48 -10.82 -28.84
C LEU A 16 -18.97 -9.97 -27.67
N ARG A 17 -18.53 -8.71 -27.63
CA ARG A 17 -19.00 -7.73 -26.66
C ARG A 17 -20.53 -7.67 -26.61
N ASP A 18 -21.04 -7.33 -25.43
CA ASP A 18 -22.48 -7.23 -25.17
C ASP A 18 -23.18 -8.58 -25.36
N ASN A 19 -22.46 -9.66 -25.04
CA ASN A 19 -22.97 -11.02 -25.04
C ASN A 19 -23.48 -11.50 -26.41
N ALA A 20 -22.99 -10.91 -27.51
CA ALA A 20 -23.43 -11.25 -28.86
C ALA A 20 -22.79 -12.58 -29.35
N PRO A 21 -23.57 -13.54 -29.87
CA PRO A 21 -23.04 -14.83 -30.29
C PRO A 21 -22.14 -14.70 -31.53
N LEU A 22 -21.13 -15.55 -31.60
CA LEU A 22 -20.33 -15.71 -32.83
C LEU A 22 -21.21 -16.29 -33.95
N VAL A 23 -21.02 -15.79 -35.17
CA VAL A 23 -21.67 -16.36 -36.35
C VAL A 23 -21.15 -17.79 -36.58
N ASN A 24 -22.07 -18.70 -36.90
CA ASN A 24 -21.74 -20.09 -37.16
C ASN A 24 -20.62 -20.22 -38.21
N GLY A 25 -19.60 -21.00 -37.86
CA GLY A 25 -18.41 -21.21 -38.70
C GLY A 25 -17.28 -20.21 -38.49
N THR A 26 -17.51 -19.05 -37.85
CA THR A 26 -16.42 -18.09 -37.60
C THR A 26 -15.52 -18.49 -36.43
N ALA A 27 -15.96 -19.38 -35.53
CA ALA A 27 -15.14 -19.83 -34.41
C ALA A 27 -13.91 -20.66 -34.85
N ASN A 28 -13.93 -21.23 -36.06
CA ASN A 28 -12.90 -22.13 -36.56
C ASN A 28 -12.05 -21.55 -37.69
N VAL A 29 -12.21 -20.26 -38.01
CA VAL A 29 -11.38 -19.60 -39.04
C VAL A 29 -10.08 -19.05 -38.44
N SER A 30 -9.13 -18.69 -39.30
CA SER A 30 -7.92 -17.99 -38.84
C SER A 30 -8.29 -16.65 -38.19
N VAL A 31 -7.47 -16.16 -37.26
CA VAL A 31 -7.67 -14.83 -36.63
C VAL A 31 -7.76 -13.74 -37.70
N GLY A 32 -6.96 -13.82 -38.76
CA GLY A 32 -7.01 -12.87 -39.87
C GLY A 32 -8.34 -12.89 -40.63
N ASP A 33 -8.91 -14.08 -40.87
CA ASP A 33 -10.21 -14.21 -41.55
C ASP A 33 -11.37 -13.85 -40.63
N PHE A 34 -11.24 -14.12 -39.32
CA PHE A 34 -12.16 -13.64 -38.30
C PHE A 34 -12.26 -12.11 -38.33
N TYR A 35 -11.12 -11.43 -38.33
CA TYR A 35 -11.08 -9.96 -38.43
C TYR A 35 -11.73 -9.46 -39.72
N LYS A 36 -11.36 -10.03 -40.88
CA LYS A 36 -11.93 -9.62 -42.18
C LYS A 36 -13.45 -9.82 -42.23
N TYR A 37 -13.95 -10.88 -41.59
CA TYR A 37 -15.37 -11.17 -41.51
C TYR A 37 -16.09 -10.10 -40.68
N TYR A 38 -15.67 -9.90 -39.43
CA TYR A 38 -16.34 -8.95 -38.52
C TYR A 38 -16.10 -7.48 -38.88
N GLU A 39 -15.04 -7.13 -39.60
CA GLU A 39 -14.82 -5.76 -40.10
C GLU A 39 -15.91 -5.35 -41.12
N LYS A 40 -16.54 -6.31 -41.80
CA LYS A 40 -17.64 -6.08 -42.77
C LYS A 40 -19.01 -6.48 -42.23
N HIS A 41 -19.08 -7.16 -41.10
CA HIS A 41 -20.32 -7.68 -40.56
C HIS A 41 -21.16 -6.55 -39.93
N PRO A 42 -22.50 -6.58 -39.99
CA PRO A 42 -23.34 -5.59 -39.33
C PRO A 42 -23.10 -5.48 -37.82
N SER A 43 -22.61 -6.56 -37.18
CA SER A 43 -22.19 -6.57 -35.77
C SER A 43 -20.73 -6.15 -35.54
N GLY A 44 -20.02 -5.71 -36.58
CA GLY A 44 -18.60 -5.33 -36.52
C GLY A 44 -18.31 -4.18 -35.56
N THR A 45 -19.30 -3.30 -35.37
CA THR A 45 -19.23 -2.21 -34.38
C THR A 45 -19.14 -2.71 -32.93
N CYS A 46 -19.57 -3.95 -32.65
CA CYS A 46 -19.48 -4.56 -31.33
C CYS A 46 -18.16 -5.33 -31.11
N SER A 47 -17.38 -5.63 -32.15
CA SER A 47 -16.26 -6.59 -32.05
C SER A 47 -14.88 -6.01 -32.29
N ILE A 48 -14.76 -4.95 -33.10
CA ILE A 48 -13.46 -4.42 -33.53
C ILE A 48 -13.47 -2.91 -33.29
N GLU A 49 -13.06 -2.49 -32.10
CA GLU A 49 -12.80 -1.07 -31.86
C GLU A 49 -11.50 -0.67 -32.56
N ALA A 50 -11.51 0.51 -33.18
CA ALA A 50 -10.25 1.19 -33.43
C ALA A 50 -9.57 1.38 -32.08
N ALA A 51 -8.36 0.86 -31.96
CA ALA A 51 -7.56 0.79 -30.74
C ALA A 51 -7.43 2.12 -29.96
N LYS A 52 -7.80 3.24 -30.60
CA LYS A 52 -7.91 4.58 -30.03
C LYS A 52 -8.94 4.73 -28.89
N LYS A 53 -9.95 3.85 -28.77
CA LYS A 53 -11.00 3.97 -27.73
C LYS A 53 -10.95 2.89 -26.64
N ALA A 54 -10.60 1.65 -26.98
CA ALA A 54 -10.67 0.52 -26.05
C ALA A 54 -9.57 0.52 -24.97
N HIS A 55 -8.36 0.98 -25.29
CA HIS A 55 -7.25 1.06 -24.34
C HIS A 55 -6.24 2.09 -24.81
N LYS A 56 -5.83 3.03 -23.95
CA LYS A 56 -4.75 3.99 -24.23
C LYS A 56 -3.38 3.32 -24.50
N SER A 57 -3.27 1.99 -24.31
CA SER A 57 -2.07 1.17 -24.55
C SER A 57 -1.93 0.64 -25.98
N ALA A 58 -2.85 0.92 -26.89
CA ALA A 58 -2.69 0.50 -28.27
C ALA A 58 -1.61 1.31 -28.98
N VAL A 59 -0.41 0.74 -29.01
CA VAL A 59 0.67 1.03 -29.97
C VAL A 59 0.03 1.38 -31.32
N LEU A 60 0.28 2.61 -31.80
CA LEU A 60 -0.27 3.12 -33.04
C LEU A 60 -0.21 2.05 -34.15
N GLY A 61 -1.37 1.54 -34.56
CA GLY A 61 -1.50 0.64 -35.72
C GLY A 61 -1.88 -0.81 -35.43
N LYS A 62 -2.01 -1.25 -34.18
CA LYS A 62 -2.48 -2.62 -33.87
C LYS A 62 -4.00 -2.70 -33.77
N LYS A 63 -4.61 -3.77 -34.33
CA LYS A 63 -6.04 -4.11 -34.16
C LYS A 63 -6.20 -4.96 -32.90
N VAL A 64 -7.20 -4.67 -32.07
CA VAL A 64 -7.50 -5.41 -30.83
C VAL A 64 -8.81 -6.19 -31.02
N LEU A 65 -8.82 -7.46 -30.60
CA LEU A 65 -9.99 -8.34 -30.63
C LEU A 65 -10.42 -8.56 -29.19
N MET A 66 -11.65 -8.17 -28.87
CA MET A 66 -12.26 -8.42 -27.57
C MET A 66 -13.26 -9.57 -27.68
N LEU A 67 -13.13 -10.56 -26.80
CA LEU A 67 -14.05 -11.68 -26.66
C LEU A 67 -14.51 -11.74 -25.21
N GLU A 68 -15.79 -12.03 -25.00
CA GLU A 68 -16.38 -12.29 -23.69
C GLU A 68 -16.53 -13.81 -23.51
N LEU A 69 -16.25 -14.30 -22.30
CA LEU A 69 -16.50 -15.70 -21.95
C LEU A 69 -17.87 -15.81 -21.29
N TYR A 70 -18.82 -16.46 -21.96
CA TYR A 70 -20.13 -16.75 -21.39
C TYR A 70 -20.13 -18.15 -20.77
N ILE A 71 -20.58 -18.25 -19.52
CA ILE A 71 -20.68 -19.50 -18.78
C ILE A 71 -22.14 -19.69 -18.34
N ASP A 72 -22.78 -20.77 -18.80
CA ASP A 72 -24.02 -21.27 -18.21
C ASP A 72 -23.66 -21.98 -16.90
N VAL A 73 -23.87 -21.28 -15.79
CA VAL A 73 -23.44 -21.72 -14.45
C VAL A 73 -24.10 -23.04 -14.06
N ASP A 74 -25.35 -23.27 -14.44
CA ASP A 74 -26.08 -24.47 -14.05
C ASP A 74 -25.60 -25.69 -14.82
N GLN A 75 -25.42 -25.56 -16.14
CA GLN A 75 -24.82 -26.62 -16.94
C GLN A 75 -23.35 -26.89 -16.56
N PHE A 76 -22.60 -25.83 -16.26
CA PHE A 76 -21.22 -25.95 -15.80
C PHE A 76 -21.15 -26.77 -14.51
N LYS A 77 -21.98 -26.44 -13.50
CA LYS A 77 -22.07 -27.17 -12.22
C LYS A 77 -22.49 -28.62 -12.40
N GLN A 78 -23.50 -28.88 -13.25
CA GLN A 78 -23.94 -30.24 -13.58
C GLN A 78 -22.79 -31.05 -14.19
N ARG A 79 -21.98 -30.44 -15.07
CA ARG A 79 -20.86 -31.10 -15.73
C ARG A 79 -19.68 -31.33 -14.79
N THR A 80 -19.39 -30.39 -13.89
CA THR A 80 -18.25 -30.52 -12.96
C THR A 80 -18.53 -31.42 -11.77
N ASN A 81 -19.77 -31.92 -11.61
CA ASN A 81 -20.22 -32.62 -10.40
C ASN A 81 -19.93 -31.79 -9.12
N GLU A 82 -19.91 -30.47 -9.24
CA GLU A 82 -19.87 -29.56 -8.10
C GLU A 82 -21.30 -29.36 -7.59
N GLU A 83 -21.92 -30.46 -7.14
CA GLU A 83 -22.90 -30.33 -6.06
C GLU A 83 -22.15 -29.69 -4.89
N PRO A 84 -22.66 -28.62 -4.27
CA PRO A 84 -22.15 -28.18 -2.99
C PRO A 84 -22.49 -29.30 -2.02
N GLU A 85 -21.59 -30.29 -1.85
CA GLU A 85 -21.66 -31.14 -0.69
C GLU A 85 -21.57 -30.18 0.51
N GLU A 86 -22.72 -29.87 1.10
CA GLU A 86 -22.85 -29.52 2.50
C GLU A 86 -22.27 -30.70 3.28
N ARG A 87 -20.95 -30.80 3.32
CA ARG A 87 -20.24 -31.73 4.19
C ARG A 87 -20.49 -31.25 5.60
N SER A 88 -21.57 -31.72 6.19
CA SER A 88 -21.70 -31.82 7.64
C SER A 88 -20.49 -32.60 8.14
N VAL A 89 -19.50 -31.88 8.68
CA VAL A 89 -18.28 -32.45 9.23
C VAL A 89 -18.67 -33.47 10.32
N PRO A 90 -18.36 -34.76 10.17
CA PRO A 90 -18.53 -35.70 11.26
C PRO A 90 -17.52 -35.34 12.35
N LYS A 91 -18.01 -35.09 13.57
CA LYS A 91 -17.17 -34.93 14.77
C LYS A 91 -16.40 -36.23 15.02
N SER A 92 -15.19 -36.35 14.49
CA SER A 92 -14.29 -37.45 14.81
C SER A 92 -13.63 -37.20 16.16
N LYS A 93 -13.94 -38.09 17.10
CA LYS A 93 -13.36 -38.18 18.45
C LYS A 93 -11.85 -38.44 18.39
N ALA A 94 -11.17 -37.88 19.39
CA ALA A 94 -9.76 -38.04 19.70
C ALA A 94 -9.28 -39.51 19.65
N GLY A 95 -8.09 -39.71 19.06
CA GLY A 95 -7.41 -41.00 18.99
C GLY A 95 -5.89 -40.85 19.04
N VAL A 96 -5.36 -40.94 20.26
CA VAL A 96 -4.13 -41.66 20.68
C VAL A 96 -2.93 -41.67 19.72
N ALA A 97 -1.88 -40.94 20.14
CA ALA A 97 -0.53 -41.03 19.57
C ALA A 97 0.10 -42.42 19.82
N ARG A 98 0.58 -43.05 18.75
CA ARG A 98 1.42 -44.25 18.81
C ARG A 98 2.79 -43.93 18.22
N SER A 99 3.81 -43.97 19.06
CA SER A 99 5.21 -43.81 18.68
C SER A 99 5.68 -45.01 17.87
N VAL A 100 6.26 -44.78 16.70
CA VAL A 100 7.00 -45.81 15.95
C VAL A 100 8.43 -45.33 15.75
N SER A 101 9.34 -46.06 16.38
CA SER A 101 10.79 -45.98 16.27
C SER A 101 11.25 -46.51 14.90
N GLY A 102 12.01 -45.70 14.14
CA GLY A 102 12.66 -46.09 12.89
C GLY A 102 14.16 -45.81 12.95
N SER A 103 14.93 -46.89 12.87
CA SER A 103 16.38 -47.01 13.02
C SER A 103 17.18 -46.37 11.87
N ARG A 104 18.29 -45.70 12.19
CA ARG A 104 19.26 -45.12 11.25
C ARG A 104 20.54 -45.97 11.24
N PRO A 105 21.05 -46.44 10.08
CA PRO A 105 22.31 -47.18 10.05
C PRO A 105 23.53 -46.24 10.02
N GLN A 106 24.54 -46.63 10.79
CA GLN A 106 25.88 -46.04 10.88
C GLN A 106 26.72 -46.33 9.64
N ALA A 107 27.57 -45.37 9.25
CA ALA A 107 28.75 -45.64 8.44
C ALA A 107 29.98 -45.01 9.11
N VAL A 108 30.83 -45.89 9.64
CA VAL A 108 32.18 -45.61 10.13
C VAL A 108 33.15 -45.83 8.97
N LYS A 109 34.06 -44.89 8.72
CA LYS A 109 35.46 -45.22 8.38
C LYS A 109 36.36 -44.01 8.59
N GLN A 110 37.58 -44.35 8.97
CA GLN A 110 38.52 -43.62 9.80
C GLN A 110 39.87 -43.59 9.05
N VAL A 111 40.77 -42.69 9.48
CA VAL A 111 42.25 -42.72 9.27
C VAL A 111 42.70 -42.19 7.88
N ARG A 112 43.61 -41.21 7.73
CA ARG A 112 44.98 -41.16 8.26
C ARG A 112 45.60 -39.74 8.16
N SER A 113 46.50 -39.49 9.10
CA SER A 113 47.44 -38.38 9.27
C SER A 113 48.52 -38.26 8.18
N SER A 114 49.00 -37.03 7.91
CA SER A 114 50.43 -36.74 7.73
C SER A 114 50.76 -35.25 7.84
N SER A 115 51.78 -34.98 8.66
CA SER A 115 52.55 -33.75 8.91
C SER A 115 53.38 -33.25 7.73
N THR A 116 53.58 -31.94 7.58
CA THR A 116 54.92 -31.38 7.20
C THR A 116 55.07 -29.88 7.49
N SER A 117 56.11 -29.57 8.28
CA SER A 117 57.10 -28.48 8.26
C SER A 117 56.78 -27.03 7.83
N THR A 118 57.32 -26.14 8.67
CA THR A 118 57.67 -24.71 8.51
C THR A 118 58.59 -24.40 7.31
N PRO A 119 58.76 -23.11 6.93
CA PRO A 119 59.91 -22.36 7.44
C PRO A 119 59.64 -20.88 7.76
N ARG A 120 60.72 -20.24 8.20
CA ARG A 120 60.95 -19.05 9.02
C ARG A 120 61.47 -17.90 8.14
N SER A 121 61.05 -16.64 8.39
CA SER A 121 61.87 -15.42 8.22
C SER A 121 61.16 -14.26 8.95
N THR A 122 61.69 -13.72 10.06
CA THR A 122 62.64 -12.58 10.18
C THR A 122 62.33 -11.36 9.31
N GLY A 123 62.05 -10.23 9.98
CA GLY A 123 61.89 -8.91 9.36
C GLY A 123 61.40 -7.85 10.35
N THR A 124 62.30 -7.40 11.23
CA THR A 124 62.22 -6.23 12.12
C THR A 124 61.79 -4.94 11.40
N THR A 125 60.91 -4.14 12.01
CA THR A 125 61.14 -2.69 12.20
C THR A 125 60.16 -2.09 13.21
N SER A 126 60.77 -1.44 14.20
CA SER A 126 60.20 -0.65 15.28
C SER A 126 59.69 0.71 14.78
N ILE A 127 58.47 1.13 15.16
CA ILE A 127 58.18 2.54 15.41
C ILE A 127 57.31 2.68 16.66
N SER A 128 57.93 3.29 17.66
CA SER A 128 57.38 3.75 18.93
C SER A 128 56.50 4.99 18.71
N ARG A 129 55.28 4.99 19.26
CA ARG A 129 54.59 6.23 19.66
C ARG A 129 53.82 6.00 20.96
N ARG A 130 54.38 6.59 22.03
CA ARG A 130 53.72 6.90 23.30
C ARG A 130 52.67 7.98 23.09
N VAL A 131 51.47 7.82 23.67
CA VAL A 131 50.62 8.91 24.20
C VAL A 131 49.86 8.37 25.42
N PRO A 132 49.68 9.15 26.50
CA PRO A 132 49.48 8.62 27.85
C PRO A 132 48.02 8.42 28.27
N SER A 133 47.84 7.44 29.16
CA SER A 133 46.63 7.14 29.92
C SER A 133 46.54 8.00 31.18
N THR A 134 45.54 8.86 31.26
CA THR A 134 44.95 9.36 32.51
C THR A 134 43.60 9.98 32.19
N ILE A 135 42.50 9.40 32.67
CA ILE A 135 41.34 10.15 33.17
C ILE A 135 40.60 9.26 34.17
N SER A 136 40.25 9.92 35.26
CA SER A 136 39.92 9.39 36.55
C SER A 136 38.51 8.80 36.64
N ARG A 137 38.45 7.79 37.51
CA ARG A 137 37.29 7.17 38.11
C ARG A 137 36.52 8.22 38.93
N ALA A 138 35.27 8.48 38.58
CA ALA A 138 34.31 9.18 39.45
C ALA A 138 33.04 8.33 39.57
N THR A 139 32.97 7.61 40.67
CA THR A 139 31.76 6.96 41.19
C THR A 139 30.81 8.03 41.71
N VAL A 140 29.63 8.17 41.11
CA VAL A 140 28.48 8.86 41.72
C VAL A 140 27.32 7.88 41.78
N SER A 141 27.12 7.36 42.99
CA SER A 141 25.91 6.69 43.44
C SER A 141 24.87 7.76 43.78
N SER A 142 23.70 7.72 43.13
CA SER A 142 22.47 8.30 43.63
C SER A 142 21.27 7.67 42.94
N ARG A 143 20.79 6.57 43.51
CA ARG A 143 19.46 6.00 43.21
C ARG A 143 18.40 6.90 43.83
N ARG A 144 17.75 7.73 43.02
CA ARG A 144 16.45 8.33 43.36
C ARG A 144 15.35 7.42 42.80
N ARG A 145 14.66 6.69 43.67
CA ARG A 145 13.36 6.08 43.36
C ARG A 145 12.37 7.24 43.13
N VAL A 146 11.98 7.46 41.88
CA VAL A 146 10.83 8.31 41.56
C VAL A 146 9.63 7.37 41.52
N SER A 147 8.73 7.54 42.47
CA SER A 147 7.43 6.89 42.47
C SER A 147 6.66 7.37 41.23
N SER A 148 6.39 6.46 40.31
CA SER A 148 5.57 6.71 39.12
C SER A 148 4.10 6.75 39.52
N THR A 149 3.66 7.88 40.08
CA THR A 149 2.24 8.19 40.22
C THR A 149 1.74 8.55 38.83
N SER A 150 1.00 7.62 38.21
CA SER A 150 0.30 7.78 36.94
C SER A 150 -0.71 8.93 37.04
N LEU A 151 -0.26 10.16 36.79
CA LEU A 151 -1.11 11.30 36.53
C LEU A 151 -1.65 11.14 35.11
N LEU A 152 -2.83 10.54 34.98
CA LEU A 152 -3.60 10.65 33.74
C LEU A 152 -3.82 12.15 33.48
N PRO A 153 -3.41 12.68 32.31
CA PRO A 153 -3.52 14.11 32.04
C PRO A 153 -5.00 14.52 32.06
N SER A 154 -5.32 15.44 32.97
CA SER A 154 -6.62 16.09 33.08
C SER A 154 -6.99 16.71 31.73
N SER A 155 -8.04 16.19 31.09
CA SER A 155 -8.69 16.68 29.85
C SER A 155 -7.74 17.37 28.86
N LEU A 156 -7.24 16.65 27.85
CA LEU A 156 -6.61 17.28 26.68
C LEU A 156 -7.54 18.41 26.17
N GLY A 157 -6.97 19.60 25.99
CA GLY A 157 -7.75 20.83 25.74
C GLY A 157 -8.68 20.75 24.52
N SER A 158 -9.52 21.79 24.35
CA SER A 158 -10.60 21.91 23.35
C SER A 158 -10.25 21.59 21.88
N GLY A 159 -8.97 21.40 21.56
CA GLY A 159 -8.43 21.06 20.24
C GLY A 159 -8.43 19.57 19.87
N TYR A 160 -8.83 18.65 20.75
CA TYR A 160 -8.97 17.23 20.44
C TYR A 160 -10.46 16.81 20.35
N GLN A 161 -10.72 15.76 19.58
CA GLN A 161 -11.99 15.03 19.55
C GLN A 161 -11.73 13.58 19.98
N THR A 162 -12.56 13.09 20.87
CA THR A 162 -12.59 11.67 21.24
C THR A 162 -13.31 10.89 20.15
N ILE A 163 -12.70 9.82 19.65
CA ILE A 163 -13.34 8.86 18.74
C ILE A 163 -13.46 7.50 19.43
N HIS A 164 -14.55 6.79 19.12
CA HIS A 164 -14.78 5.41 19.55
C HIS A 164 -14.72 4.51 18.33
N PHE A 165 -13.85 3.49 18.34
CA PHE A 165 -13.54 2.74 17.12
C PHE A 165 -13.29 1.25 17.35
N LYS A 166 -13.51 0.45 16.31
CA LYS A 166 -13.02 -0.92 16.18
C LYS A 166 -11.64 -0.91 15.54
N ARG A 167 -10.72 -1.72 16.08
CA ARG A 167 -9.36 -1.84 15.54
C ARG A 167 -9.29 -2.99 14.56
N LEU A 168 -9.14 -2.67 13.28
CA LEU A 168 -8.94 -3.67 12.24
C LEU A 168 -7.46 -3.75 11.86
N ILE A 169 -6.96 -4.97 11.67
CA ILE A 169 -5.57 -5.23 11.28
C ILE A 169 -5.53 -6.06 10.01
N SER A 170 -4.44 -5.91 9.26
CA SER A 170 -4.16 -6.78 8.11
C SER A 170 -3.68 -8.13 8.61
N ARG A 171 -4.28 -9.22 8.11
CA ARG A 171 -3.73 -10.57 8.23
C ARG A 171 -3.61 -11.20 6.86
N LEU A 172 -2.44 -11.76 6.60
CA LEU A 172 -2.21 -12.55 5.40
C LEU A 172 -2.90 -13.89 5.59
N ARG A 173 -3.62 -14.35 4.57
CA ARG A 173 -3.98 -15.76 4.49
C ARG A 173 -2.77 -16.52 3.99
N GLU A 174 -2.57 -17.73 4.52
CA GLU A 174 -1.50 -18.60 4.04
C GLU A 174 -1.61 -18.73 2.51
N PRO A 175 -0.50 -18.50 1.78
CA PRO A 175 -0.52 -18.62 0.34
C PRO A 175 -0.84 -20.07 -0.02
N VAL A 176 -1.94 -20.25 -0.74
CA VAL A 176 -2.22 -21.54 -1.40
C VAL A 176 -1.25 -21.64 -2.57
N PRO A 177 -0.51 -22.76 -2.74
CA PRO A 177 0.39 -22.92 -3.87
C PRO A 177 -0.29 -22.57 -5.20
N GLY A 178 0.34 -21.67 -5.97
CA GLY A 178 -0.19 -21.20 -7.25
C GLY A 178 -1.27 -20.11 -7.17
N LYS A 179 -1.62 -19.59 -5.99
CA LYS A 179 -2.50 -18.43 -5.84
C LYS A 179 -1.73 -17.21 -5.33
N LEU A 180 -2.16 -16.03 -5.77
CA LEU A 180 -1.67 -14.76 -5.24
C LEU A 180 -1.93 -14.68 -3.74
N ILE A 181 -1.01 -14.05 -3.02
CA ILE A 181 -1.14 -13.79 -1.59
C ILE A 181 -2.34 -12.87 -1.37
N THR A 182 -3.32 -13.37 -0.63
CA THR A 182 -4.50 -12.59 -0.23
C THR A 182 -4.28 -12.06 1.18
N SER A 183 -4.44 -10.75 1.33
CA SER A 183 -4.50 -10.11 2.63
C SER A 183 -5.96 -9.85 2.96
N ILE A 184 -6.38 -10.22 4.16
CA ILE A 184 -7.71 -9.92 4.68
C ILE A 184 -7.60 -8.96 5.84
N ILE A 185 -8.66 -8.19 6.03
CA ILE A 185 -8.80 -7.33 7.20
C ILE A 185 -9.63 -8.10 8.22
N VAL A 186 -9.08 -8.24 9.41
CA VAL A 186 -9.76 -8.88 10.53
C VAL A 186 -9.95 -7.86 11.64
N ASP A 187 -11.05 -8.00 12.37
CA ASP A 187 -11.15 -7.37 13.69
C ASP A 187 -10.07 -8.00 14.58
N ASN A 188 -9.53 -7.23 15.52
CA ASN A 188 -8.51 -7.74 16.43
C ASN A 188 -9.15 -8.63 17.51
N GLU A 189 -9.60 -9.83 17.10
CA GLU A 189 -10.36 -10.85 17.86
C GLU A 189 -9.72 -11.31 19.18
N ASN A 190 -8.47 -10.94 19.44
CA ASN A 190 -7.77 -11.29 20.69
C ASN A 190 -8.22 -10.45 21.89
N GLN A 191 -9.20 -9.55 21.74
CA GLN A 191 -9.91 -8.95 22.86
C GLN A 191 -11.29 -9.61 22.99
N PRO A 192 -11.53 -10.40 24.06
CA PRO A 192 -12.76 -11.19 24.23
C PRO A 192 -14.03 -10.36 24.44
N ASP A 193 -13.92 -9.02 24.43
CA ASP A 193 -15.06 -8.11 24.39
C ASP A 193 -14.90 -7.22 23.15
N SER A 194 -15.92 -7.21 22.29
CA SER A 194 -16.09 -6.31 21.14
C SER A 194 -16.23 -4.84 21.54
N ALA A 195 -15.57 -4.42 22.60
CA ALA A 195 -15.64 -3.08 23.15
C ALA A 195 -14.91 -2.13 22.20
N PHE A 196 -15.62 -1.08 21.81
CA PHE A 196 -15.02 0.04 21.10
C PHE A 196 -13.83 0.58 21.92
N LEU A 197 -12.73 0.83 21.22
CA LEU A 197 -11.55 1.47 21.75
C LEU A 197 -11.73 2.98 21.67
N THR A 198 -10.99 3.72 22.50
CA THR A 198 -11.04 5.19 22.51
C THR A 198 -9.69 5.78 22.12
N ALA A 199 -9.70 6.77 21.23
CA ALA A 199 -8.53 7.58 20.89
C ALA A 199 -8.89 9.06 20.85
N GLU A 200 -7.89 9.91 21.07
CA GLU A 200 -8.02 11.36 20.96
C GLU A 200 -7.36 11.82 19.66
N VAL A 201 -8.14 12.37 18.73
CA VAL A 201 -7.66 12.89 17.44
C VAL A 201 -7.70 14.41 17.46
N ARG A 202 -6.61 15.06 17.06
CA ARG A 202 -6.54 16.51 16.99
C ARG A 202 -7.49 17.02 15.90
N LYS A 203 -8.28 18.06 16.20
CA LYS A 203 -9.24 18.66 15.25
C LYS A 203 -8.55 19.39 14.09
N SER A 204 -7.39 19.98 14.35
CA SER A 204 -6.60 20.67 13.32
C SER A 204 -5.73 19.69 12.55
N GLU A 205 -5.71 19.82 11.22
CA GLU A 205 -4.81 19.07 10.33
C GLU A 205 -3.35 19.31 10.73
N LEU A 206 -2.59 18.21 10.81
CA LEU A 206 -1.14 18.22 11.00
C LEU A 206 -0.43 18.44 9.66
N ALA A 207 -0.89 17.75 8.62
CA ALA A 207 -0.38 17.84 7.26
C ALA A 207 -1.44 17.40 6.25
N ARG A 208 -1.19 17.65 4.96
CA ARG A 208 -2.07 17.26 3.86
C ARG A 208 -1.23 16.88 2.65
N GLY A 209 -1.51 15.70 2.08
CA GLY A 209 -0.98 15.26 0.78
C GLY A 209 -1.99 15.44 -0.34
N ALA A 210 -1.71 14.89 -1.52
CA ALA A 210 -2.59 14.97 -2.68
C ALA A 210 -3.98 14.34 -2.45
N MET A 211 -4.03 13.23 -1.69
CA MET A 211 -5.25 12.44 -1.46
C MET A 211 -5.71 12.38 0.01
N LYS A 212 -4.79 12.63 0.96
CA LYS A 212 -5.00 12.37 2.39
C LYS A 212 -4.80 13.60 3.26
N GLN A 213 -5.63 13.71 4.30
CA GLN A 213 -5.43 14.61 5.44
C GLN A 213 -4.81 13.82 6.57
N VAL A 214 -3.85 14.42 7.27
CA VAL A 214 -3.10 13.81 8.37
C VAL A 214 -3.40 14.58 9.64
N TYR A 215 -3.75 13.87 10.71
CA TYR A 215 -4.04 14.42 12.02
C TYR A 215 -3.14 13.77 13.06
N GLU A 216 -2.84 14.50 14.13
CA GLU A 216 -2.19 13.92 15.30
C GLU A 216 -3.22 13.14 16.12
N ALA A 217 -2.90 11.94 16.56
CA ALA A 217 -3.78 11.13 17.39
C ALA A 217 -3.03 10.54 18.60
N THR A 218 -3.73 10.32 19.71
CA THR A 218 -3.20 9.65 20.89
C THR A 218 -4.05 8.44 21.23
N TYR A 219 -3.41 7.28 21.37
CA TYR A 219 -4.06 6.01 21.71
C TYR A 219 -3.13 5.20 22.63
N LYS A 220 -3.64 4.74 23.78
CA LYS A 220 -2.86 4.00 24.80
C LYS A 220 -1.52 4.69 25.15
N ASP A 221 -1.57 5.99 25.43
CA ASP A 221 -0.42 6.84 25.78
C ASP A 221 0.68 6.92 24.71
N LYS A 222 0.39 6.49 23.48
CA LYS A 222 1.28 6.60 22.32
C LYS A 222 0.72 7.58 21.31
N VAL A 223 1.62 8.29 20.64
CA VAL A 223 1.27 9.26 19.60
C VAL A 223 1.32 8.59 18.23
N PHE A 224 0.22 8.72 17.51
CA PHE A 224 0.00 8.24 16.16
C PHE A 224 -0.24 9.41 15.21
N VAL A 225 -0.17 9.13 13.92
CA VAL A 225 -0.86 9.94 12.92
C VAL A 225 -2.10 9.18 12.45
N ALA A 226 -3.22 9.89 12.38
CA ALA A 226 -4.46 9.39 11.84
C ALA A 226 -4.65 10.00 10.44
N LYS A 227 -4.75 9.15 9.42
CA LYS A 227 -4.95 9.56 8.03
C LYS A 227 -6.36 9.22 7.57
N LYS A 228 -6.96 10.12 6.80
CA LYS A 228 -8.19 9.84 6.04
C LYS A 228 -8.06 10.40 4.63
N TYR A 229 -8.72 9.74 3.69
CA TYR A 229 -8.81 10.27 2.35
C TYR A 229 -9.76 11.48 2.35
N TYR A 230 -9.48 12.45 1.50
CA TYR A 230 -10.42 13.53 1.16
C TYR A 230 -10.62 13.65 -0.35
N ARG A 231 -9.86 12.87 -1.12
CA ARG A 231 -9.87 12.79 -2.58
C ARG A 231 -9.29 11.44 -3.01
N LEU A 232 -9.91 10.78 -3.98
CA LEU A 232 -9.44 9.49 -4.53
C LEU A 232 -8.83 9.61 -5.93
N ASP A 233 -9.17 10.67 -6.66
CA ASP A 233 -8.71 10.92 -8.02
C ASP A 233 -8.05 12.30 -8.11
N THR A 234 -6.74 12.31 -8.40
CA THR A 234 -5.93 13.52 -8.55
C THR A 234 -6.15 14.25 -9.88
N THR A 235 -6.83 13.63 -10.85
CA THR A 235 -7.16 14.24 -12.14
C THR A 235 -8.38 15.18 -12.06
N VAL A 236 -9.32 14.90 -11.16
CA VAL A 236 -10.55 15.70 -11.00
C VAL A 236 -10.27 16.94 -10.16
N ARG A 237 -10.07 18.10 -10.80
CA ARG A 237 -9.72 19.37 -10.12
C ARG A 237 -10.73 19.83 -9.07
N THR A 238 -11.99 19.41 -9.17
CA THR A 238 -13.03 19.78 -8.21
C THR A 238 -12.89 18.97 -6.93
N ARG A 239 -12.99 19.65 -5.78
CA ARG A 239 -13.06 19.01 -4.45
C ARG A 239 -14.43 18.36 -4.28
N GLN A 240 -14.64 17.23 -4.93
CA GLN A 240 -15.79 16.39 -4.64
C GLN A 240 -15.57 15.77 -3.26
N ALA A 241 -16.53 15.98 -2.36
CA ALA A 241 -16.54 15.28 -1.08
C ALA A 241 -16.60 13.77 -1.34
N ILE A 242 -15.65 13.01 -0.76
CA ILE A 242 -15.69 11.56 -0.85
C ILE A 242 -16.74 11.01 0.12
N SER A 243 -17.42 9.95 -0.27
CA SER A 243 -18.37 9.28 0.63
C SER A 243 -17.62 8.54 1.74
N VAL A 244 -18.30 8.33 2.87
CA VAL A 244 -17.78 7.55 4.01
C VAL A 244 -17.33 6.16 3.55
N GLN A 245 -18.15 5.49 2.73
CA GLN A 245 -17.84 4.17 2.19
C GLN A 245 -16.61 4.18 1.26
N ALA A 246 -16.46 5.20 0.41
CA ALA A 246 -15.30 5.30 -0.48
C ALA A 246 -13.99 5.56 0.30
N ASN A 247 -14.04 6.40 1.35
CA ASN A 247 -12.91 6.56 2.26
C ASN A 247 -12.55 5.24 2.96
N ARG A 248 -13.57 4.51 3.43
CA ARG A 248 -13.40 3.24 4.13
C ARG A 248 -12.69 2.21 3.27
N GLU A 249 -13.14 1.99 2.03
CA GLU A 249 -12.48 1.03 1.14
C GLU A 249 -11.06 1.47 0.77
N ALA A 250 -10.82 2.77 0.50
CA ALA A 250 -9.47 3.27 0.23
C ALA A 250 -8.49 3.06 1.41
N VAL A 251 -8.95 3.26 2.65
CA VAL A 251 -8.16 3.00 3.87
C VAL A 251 -7.90 1.50 4.05
N LYS A 252 -8.86 0.64 3.70
CA LYS A 252 -8.69 -0.82 3.69
C LYS A 252 -7.64 -1.27 2.68
N ASP A 253 -7.70 -0.75 1.46
CA ASP A 253 -6.71 -1.05 0.42
C ASP A 253 -5.30 -0.66 0.88
N GLU A 254 -5.14 0.50 1.53
CA GLU A 254 -3.85 0.93 2.08
C GLU A 254 -3.33 -0.01 3.18
N LEU A 255 -4.20 -0.45 4.09
CA LEU A 255 -3.81 -1.43 5.11
C LEU A 255 -3.43 -2.79 4.49
N ILE A 256 -4.14 -3.21 3.44
CA ILE A 256 -3.81 -4.43 2.68
C ILE A 256 -2.44 -4.29 2.01
N ARG A 257 -2.11 -3.12 1.45
CA ARG A 257 -0.78 -2.85 0.87
C ARG A 257 0.33 -2.99 1.91
N TYR A 258 0.14 -2.48 3.13
CA TYR A 258 1.09 -2.69 4.22
C TYR A 258 1.25 -4.16 4.60
N GLY A 259 0.16 -4.93 4.70
CA GLY A 259 0.22 -6.37 4.95
C GLY A 259 1.04 -7.11 3.88
N LYS A 260 0.78 -6.83 2.60
CA LYS A 260 1.54 -7.39 1.47
C LYS A 260 3.02 -6.98 1.51
N ALA A 261 3.31 -5.71 1.80
CA ALA A 261 4.69 -5.21 1.88
C ALA A 261 5.47 -5.92 3.00
N THR A 262 4.87 -6.09 4.18
CA THR A 262 5.48 -6.80 5.30
C THR A 262 5.78 -8.26 4.96
N PHE A 263 4.84 -8.95 4.31
CA PHE A 263 5.05 -10.33 3.83
C PHE A 263 6.29 -10.41 2.95
N TRP A 264 6.31 -9.60 1.89
CA TRP A 264 7.35 -9.68 0.89
C TRP A 264 8.70 -9.21 1.41
N LEU A 265 8.73 -8.19 2.28
CA LEU A 265 9.96 -7.72 2.89
C LEU A 265 10.59 -8.82 3.75
N ASN A 266 9.78 -9.53 4.55
CA ASN A 266 10.28 -10.66 5.34
C ASN A 266 10.83 -11.77 4.44
N ALA A 267 10.10 -12.15 3.38
CA ALA A 267 10.57 -13.14 2.42
C ALA A 267 11.89 -12.72 1.72
N PHE A 268 12.01 -11.43 1.38
CA PHE A 268 13.22 -10.85 0.79
C PHE A 268 14.41 -10.91 1.77
N LEU A 269 14.21 -10.49 3.03
CA LEU A 269 15.25 -10.52 4.07
C LEU A 269 15.69 -11.94 4.40
N ASP A 270 14.74 -12.88 4.47
CA ASP A 270 15.02 -14.30 4.71
C ASP A 270 15.80 -14.91 3.53
N GLY A 271 15.37 -14.65 2.30
CA GLY A 271 16.08 -15.08 1.09
C GLY A 271 17.51 -14.53 1.00
N ALA A 272 17.70 -13.25 1.31
CA ALA A 272 19.05 -12.65 1.35
C ALA A 272 19.94 -13.32 2.41
N ARG A 273 19.40 -13.56 3.62
CA ARG A 273 20.13 -14.22 4.70
C ARG A 273 20.54 -15.64 4.31
N ASP A 274 19.64 -16.41 3.72
CA ASP A 274 19.87 -17.81 3.34
C ASP A 274 20.89 -17.91 2.18
N ALA A 275 20.85 -16.96 1.25
CA ALA A 275 21.81 -16.85 0.15
C ALA A 275 23.08 -16.06 0.48
N GLN A 276 23.23 -15.57 1.73
CA GLN A 276 24.36 -14.75 2.18
C GLN A 276 24.60 -13.49 1.31
N ILE A 277 23.52 -12.86 0.86
CA ILE A 277 23.55 -11.63 0.06
C ILE A 277 23.65 -10.42 1.00
N ASP A 278 24.66 -9.57 0.76
CA ASP A 278 24.86 -8.36 1.56
C ASP A 278 23.81 -7.29 1.22
N ILE A 279 22.95 -6.99 2.19
CA ILE A 279 21.84 -6.02 2.09
C ILE A 279 21.73 -5.18 3.36
N ASP A 280 21.01 -4.06 3.30
CA ASP A 280 20.61 -3.36 4.54
C ASP A 280 19.44 -4.10 5.20
N THR A 281 19.74 -4.82 6.28
CA THR A 281 18.74 -5.58 7.04
C THR A 281 17.93 -4.73 8.03
N ARG A 282 18.25 -3.43 8.16
CA ARG A 282 17.58 -2.51 9.08
C ARG A 282 16.45 -1.76 8.38
N ILE A 283 15.58 -2.51 7.71
CA ILE A 283 14.42 -2.00 7.00
C ILE A 283 13.15 -2.67 7.57
N GLU A 284 12.10 -1.90 7.80
CA GLU A 284 10.82 -2.40 8.31
C GLU A 284 9.65 -1.68 7.60
N ILE A 285 8.50 -2.33 7.46
CA ILE A 285 7.25 -1.67 7.05
C ILE A 285 6.55 -1.15 8.30
N THR A 286 6.02 0.07 8.25
CA THR A 286 5.28 0.65 9.38
C THR A 286 4.17 -0.27 9.87
N ASP A 287 4.06 -0.43 11.19
CA ASP A 287 2.85 -1.00 11.79
C ASP A 287 1.70 -0.01 11.57
N ALA A 288 0.53 -0.53 11.21
CA ALA A 288 -0.66 0.28 11.04
C ALA A 288 -1.92 -0.53 11.33
N PHE A 289 -3.00 0.19 11.62
CA PHE A 289 -4.31 -0.39 11.81
C PHE A 289 -5.39 0.59 11.37
N ILE A 290 -6.59 0.08 11.14
CA ILE A 290 -7.76 0.91 10.88
C ILE A 290 -8.49 1.15 12.19
N ALA A 291 -8.80 2.42 12.45
CA ALA A 291 -9.80 2.81 13.44
C ALA A 291 -11.12 3.07 12.71
N GLU A 292 -12.07 2.14 12.81
CA GLU A 292 -13.40 2.26 12.21
C GLU A 292 -14.41 2.72 13.26
N GLU A 293 -15.00 3.90 13.08
CA GLU A 293 -16.02 4.49 13.94
C GLU A 293 -17.42 3.87 13.71
N GLU A 294 -18.35 4.12 14.63
CA GLU A 294 -19.72 3.59 14.55
C GLU A 294 -20.50 4.05 13.30
N ASP A 295 -20.20 5.24 12.78
CA ASP A 295 -20.81 5.79 11.57
C ASP A 295 -20.21 5.22 10.27
N GLY A 296 -19.23 4.32 10.38
CA GLY A 296 -18.50 3.73 9.26
C GLY A 296 -17.31 4.57 8.77
N SER A 297 -17.05 5.74 9.37
CA SER A 297 -15.84 6.51 9.11
C SER A 297 -14.60 5.68 9.49
N ALA A 298 -13.57 5.74 8.65
CA ALA A 298 -12.38 4.94 8.83
C ALA A 298 -11.13 5.81 8.77
N TRP A 299 -10.18 5.51 9.65
CA TRP A 299 -8.90 6.19 9.73
C TRP A 299 -7.77 5.16 9.66
N LEU A 300 -6.72 5.45 8.92
CA LEU A 300 -5.48 4.69 8.99
C LEU A 300 -4.59 5.28 10.09
N PHE A 301 -4.33 4.50 11.13
CA PHE A 301 -3.45 4.86 12.23
C PHE A 301 -2.07 4.24 12.03
N GLU A 302 -1.01 5.05 12.09
CA GLU A 302 0.38 4.60 12.08
C GLU A 302 1.20 5.38 13.14
N PRO A 303 2.29 4.83 13.70
CA PRO A 303 3.13 5.52 14.66
C PRO A 303 3.61 6.87 14.13
N ARG A 304 3.52 7.91 14.98
CA ARG A 304 4.01 9.24 14.59
C ARG A 304 5.53 9.23 14.49
N ARG A 305 6.03 9.75 13.38
CA ARG A 305 7.46 9.91 13.11
C ARG A 305 7.91 11.33 13.49
N THR A 306 9.12 11.44 13.99
CA THR A 306 9.71 12.73 14.42
C THR A 306 10.43 13.47 13.30
N ILE A 307 10.76 12.78 12.19
CA ILE A 307 11.53 13.36 11.09
C ILE A 307 10.62 14.14 10.15
N ALA A 308 11.04 15.36 9.81
CA ALA A 308 10.29 16.29 8.97
C ALA A 308 10.32 15.91 7.48
N ASP A 309 11.43 15.32 7.00
CA ASP A 309 11.64 15.05 5.58
C ASP A 309 11.71 13.53 5.30
N PRO A 310 10.69 12.93 4.67
CA PRO A 310 10.74 11.54 4.24
C PRO A 310 11.78 11.34 3.13
N ILE A 311 12.46 10.20 3.16
CA ILE A 311 13.33 9.72 2.08
C ILE A 311 12.44 9.07 1.02
N LYS A 312 12.49 9.58 -0.21
CA LYS A 312 11.77 9.01 -1.35
C LYS A 312 12.69 8.06 -2.14
N PHE A 313 12.34 6.78 -2.19
CA PHE A 313 13.07 5.72 -2.92
C PHE A 313 12.52 5.50 -4.33
N SER A 314 11.23 5.76 -4.54
CA SER A 314 10.57 5.87 -5.85
C SER A 314 9.41 6.85 -5.76
N GLY A 315 8.97 7.38 -6.90
CA GLY A 315 7.67 8.04 -7.05
C GLY A 315 6.61 7.09 -7.58
N THR A 316 5.41 7.62 -7.82
CA THR A 316 4.30 6.88 -8.40
C THR A 316 4.65 6.35 -9.79
N MET A 317 5.07 7.24 -10.70
CA MET A 317 5.41 6.90 -12.10
C MET A 317 6.89 7.07 -12.41
N ARG A 318 7.70 7.39 -11.40
CA ARG A 318 9.13 7.66 -11.50
C ARG A 318 9.91 6.72 -10.58
N HIS A 319 10.40 5.64 -11.15
CA HIS A 319 11.09 4.56 -10.46
C HIS A 319 12.63 4.66 -10.57
N ASP A 320 13.14 5.51 -11.46
CA ASP A 320 14.58 5.69 -11.76
C ASP A 320 15.37 6.54 -10.74
N MET A 321 15.01 6.48 -9.46
CA MET A 321 15.67 7.31 -8.45
C MET A 321 17.13 6.89 -8.24
N PRO A 322 18.08 7.84 -8.11
CA PRO A 322 19.48 7.50 -7.85
C PRO A 322 19.66 6.73 -6.54
N ALA A 323 20.26 5.54 -6.61
CA ALA A 323 20.57 4.72 -5.45
C ALA A 323 22.04 4.85 -5.04
N HIS A 324 22.32 5.73 -4.09
CA HIS A 324 23.69 6.00 -3.63
C HIS A 324 24.05 5.21 -2.37
N ARG A 325 23.09 4.99 -1.46
CA ARG A 325 23.29 4.26 -0.21
C ARG A 325 22.90 2.80 -0.35
N GLN A 326 23.45 1.95 0.53
CA GLN A 326 23.08 0.53 0.59
C GLN A 326 21.58 0.34 0.80
N THR A 327 20.97 1.17 1.66
CA THR A 327 19.52 1.18 1.88
C THR A 327 18.75 1.45 0.58
N ASP A 328 19.16 2.45 -0.21
CA ASP A 328 18.48 2.81 -1.47
C ASP A 328 18.50 1.63 -2.46
N LYS A 329 19.67 1.00 -2.59
CA LYS A 329 19.85 -0.18 -3.45
C LYS A 329 19.04 -1.38 -2.94
N THR A 330 18.99 -1.57 -1.62
CA THR A 330 18.23 -2.65 -0.99
C THR A 330 16.74 -2.49 -1.24
N VAL A 331 16.20 -1.27 -1.09
CA VAL A 331 14.78 -0.97 -1.37
C VAL A 331 14.46 -1.20 -2.85
N GLN A 332 15.31 -0.76 -3.78
CA GLN A 332 15.11 -1.03 -5.21
C GLN A 332 15.15 -2.53 -5.54
N ALA A 333 16.08 -3.27 -4.93
CA ALA A 333 16.17 -4.72 -5.11
C ALA A 333 14.97 -5.45 -4.49
N PHE A 334 14.43 -4.95 -3.38
CA PHE A 334 13.19 -5.44 -2.78
C PHE A 334 11.99 -5.27 -3.74
N VAL A 335 11.84 -4.10 -4.38
CA VAL A 335 10.76 -3.90 -5.38
C VAL A 335 10.91 -4.87 -6.56
N HIS A 336 12.13 -5.06 -7.06
CA HIS A 336 12.40 -6.03 -8.13
C HIS A 336 12.12 -7.48 -7.70
N PHE A 337 12.50 -7.86 -6.47
CA PHE A 337 12.18 -9.16 -5.91
C PHE A 337 10.66 -9.39 -5.88
N VAL A 338 9.88 -8.40 -5.45
CA VAL A 338 8.41 -8.47 -5.44
C VAL A 338 7.84 -8.65 -6.85
N PHE A 339 8.34 -7.89 -7.82
CA PHE A 339 7.94 -8.05 -9.22
C PHE A 339 8.16 -9.48 -9.70
N ALA A 340 9.36 -10.02 -9.49
CA ALA A 340 9.70 -11.36 -9.96
C ALA A 340 8.90 -12.46 -9.22
N GLN A 341 8.77 -12.36 -7.89
CA GLN A 341 8.01 -13.34 -7.09
C GLN A 341 6.50 -13.29 -7.33
N SER A 342 5.97 -12.14 -7.73
CA SER A 342 4.57 -12.00 -8.14
C SER A 342 4.33 -12.38 -9.60
N SER A 343 5.32 -12.95 -10.29
CA SER A 343 5.24 -13.26 -11.74
C SER A 343 4.86 -12.03 -12.59
N GLY A 344 5.38 -10.87 -12.20
CA GLY A 344 5.12 -9.59 -12.86
C GLY A 344 3.76 -8.97 -12.57
N SER A 345 2.97 -9.54 -11.65
CA SER A 345 1.61 -9.07 -11.40
C SER A 345 1.52 -7.87 -10.46
N LEU A 346 2.59 -7.55 -9.73
CA LEU A 346 2.60 -6.52 -8.69
C LEU A 346 3.98 -5.87 -8.53
N ILE A 347 4.01 -4.55 -8.42
CA ILE A 347 5.16 -3.79 -7.92
C ILE A 347 4.76 -2.82 -6.82
N PHE A 348 5.72 -2.44 -5.97
CA PHE A 348 5.57 -1.30 -5.07
C PHE A 348 6.06 -0.02 -5.75
N ALA A 349 5.29 1.05 -5.61
CA ALA A 349 5.53 2.38 -6.13
C ALA A 349 5.42 3.43 -5.02
N ASP A 350 5.91 4.65 -5.31
CA ASP A 350 5.98 5.76 -4.34
C ASP A 350 6.57 5.33 -2.98
N VAL A 351 7.61 4.50 -3.04
CA VAL A 351 8.21 3.92 -1.84
C VAL A 351 8.95 5.03 -1.10
N GLN A 352 8.50 5.33 0.10
CA GLN A 352 9.10 6.33 0.96
C GLN A 352 9.35 5.76 2.36
N GLY A 353 10.29 6.37 3.08
CA GLY A 353 10.61 5.95 4.43
C GLY A 353 11.28 7.05 5.24
N SER A 354 11.51 6.76 6.51
CA SER A 354 12.22 7.66 7.41
C SER A 354 13.15 6.85 8.29
N VAL A 355 14.26 7.45 8.71
CA VAL A 355 15.05 6.87 9.79
C VAL A 355 14.21 6.89 11.07
N GLY A 356 14.26 5.81 11.85
CA GLY A 356 13.53 5.71 13.09
C GLY A 356 13.91 4.46 13.87
N GLN A 357 13.35 4.34 15.06
CA GLN A 357 13.53 3.14 15.87
C GLN A 357 12.66 2.01 15.29
N LEU A 358 13.30 0.92 14.88
CA LEU A 358 12.66 -0.32 14.44
C LEU A 358 12.02 -1.04 15.63
N SER A 359 11.15 -2.01 15.37
CA SER A 359 10.57 -2.89 16.39
C SER A 359 11.63 -3.68 17.18
N THR A 360 12.82 -3.88 16.61
CA THR A 360 13.99 -4.47 17.29
C THR A 360 14.63 -3.54 18.33
N GLY A 361 14.24 -2.26 18.37
CA GLY A 361 14.82 -1.23 19.23
C GLY A 361 16.06 -0.53 18.64
N HIS A 362 16.57 -1.01 17.50
CA HIS A 362 17.67 -0.38 16.77
C HIS A 362 17.18 0.71 15.81
N ASP A 363 18.05 1.66 15.48
CA ASP A 363 17.77 2.63 14.43
C ASP A 363 17.88 1.96 13.04
N GLY A 364 16.91 2.26 12.18
CA GLY A 364 16.85 1.77 10.81
C GLY A 364 15.91 2.62 9.96
N THR A 365 15.57 2.11 8.77
CA THR A 365 14.63 2.75 7.85
C THR A 365 13.28 2.08 8.00
N VAL A 366 12.25 2.86 8.29
CA VAL A 366 10.88 2.35 8.27
C VAL A 366 10.16 2.92 7.07
N LEU A 367 9.68 2.05 6.19
CA LEU A 367 8.92 2.36 4.99
C LEU A 367 7.44 2.55 5.35
N PHE A 368 6.78 3.50 4.71
CA PHE A 368 5.37 3.82 4.94
C PHE A 368 4.76 4.45 3.70
N ASP A 369 3.42 4.54 3.69
CA ASP A 369 2.64 5.16 2.63
C ASP A 369 3.05 4.66 1.24
N LEU A 370 3.11 3.33 1.11
CA LEU A 370 3.45 2.64 -0.14
C LEU A 370 2.24 2.61 -1.06
N MET A 371 2.48 2.80 -2.35
CA MET A 371 1.54 2.48 -3.42
C MET A 371 1.93 1.19 -4.10
N THR A 372 1.01 0.64 -4.87
CA THR A 372 1.25 -0.55 -5.69
C THR A 372 0.69 -0.33 -7.09
N HIS A 373 1.32 -0.97 -8.06
CA HIS A 373 0.74 -1.16 -9.39
C HIS A 373 0.46 -2.64 -9.57
N THR A 374 -0.75 -2.96 -10.01
CA THR A 374 -1.19 -4.34 -10.24
C THR A 374 -1.66 -4.54 -11.66
N THR A 375 -1.65 -5.76 -12.14
CA THR A 375 -2.17 -6.07 -13.49
C THR A 375 -3.68 -5.82 -13.61
N GLU A 376 -4.41 -5.92 -12.51
CA GLU A 376 -5.87 -5.79 -12.45
C GLU A 376 -6.36 -4.38 -12.04
N GLU A 377 -5.44 -3.44 -11.79
CA GLU A 377 -5.77 -2.08 -11.30
C GLU A 377 -6.61 -2.06 -10.01
N ASP A 378 -6.45 -3.08 -9.16
CA ASP A 378 -7.34 -3.35 -8.03
C ASP A 378 -6.74 -3.02 -6.66
N SER A 379 -5.53 -2.44 -6.61
CA SER A 379 -4.85 -2.20 -5.34
C SER A 379 -5.20 -0.91 -4.62
N GLY A 380 -6.18 -0.16 -5.13
CA GLY A 380 -6.73 1.07 -4.54
C GLY A 380 -6.23 2.36 -5.20
N PRO A 381 -6.49 3.54 -4.58
CA PRO A 381 -6.15 4.83 -5.18
C PRO A 381 -4.65 4.98 -5.46
N GLY A 382 -4.31 5.40 -6.69
CA GLY A 382 -2.93 5.53 -7.16
C GLY A 382 -2.37 4.29 -7.86
N ASP A 383 -3.17 3.24 -8.03
CA ASP A 383 -2.82 2.11 -8.90
C ASP A 383 -2.93 2.52 -10.38
N HIS A 384 -1.79 2.58 -11.07
CA HIS A 384 -1.69 2.86 -12.51
C HIS A 384 -1.61 1.59 -13.36
N GLY A 385 -1.88 0.43 -12.77
CA GLY A 385 -2.13 -0.77 -13.54
C GLY A 385 -0.91 -1.35 -14.24
N PRO A 386 -1.16 -2.05 -15.37
CA PRO A 386 -0.12 -2.45 -16.30
C PRO A 386 0.76 -1.29 -16.79
N PHE A 387 0.23 -0.07 -16.86
CA PHE A 387 1.01 1.11 -17.29
C PHE A 387 2.06 1.50 -16.24
N GLY A 388 1.69 1.46 -14.95
CA GLY A 388 2.63 1.67 -13.85
C GLY A 388 3.71 0.59 -13.80
N ILE A 389 3.33 -0.68 -14.00
CA ILE A 389 4.28 -1.80 -14.08
C ILE A 389 5.26 -1.60 -15.24
N GLN A 390 4.75 -1.30 -16.44
CA GLN A 390 5.58 -1.05 -17.61
C GLN A 390 6.53 0.14 -17.42
N ALA A 391 6.07 1.22 -16.78
CA ALA A 391 6.92 2.36 -16.47
C ALA A 391 8.11 1.94 -15.58
N TRP A 392 7.86 1.10 -14.58
CA TRP A 392 8.93 0.52 -13.75
C TRP A 392 9.87 -0.37 -14.55
N GLU A 393 9.37 -1.28 -15.39
CA GLU A 393 10.23 -2.16 -16.22
C GLU A 393 11.20 -1.38 -17.11
N ILE A 394 10.73 -0.26 -17.69
CA ILE A 394 11.54 0.61 -18.55
C ILE A 394 12.61 1.37 -17.74
N GLN A 395 12.25 1.82 -16.55
CA GLN A 395 13.06 2.74 -15.74
C GLN A 395 14.01 2.01 -14.78
N HIS A 396 13.68 0.79 -14.38
CA HIS A 396 14.44 0.01 -13.42
C HIS A 396 15.77 -0.46 -14.02
N SER A 397 16.85 -0.25 -13.27
CA SER A 397 18.17 -0.75 -13.62
C SER A 397 18.68 -1.62 -12.48
N CYS A 398 18.85 -2.91 -12.75
CA CYS A 398 19.39 -3.86 -11.77
C CYS A 398 20.70 -3.34 -11.14
N ASN A 399 20.71 -3.29 -9.81
CA ASN A 399 21.92 -3.04 -9.02
C ASN A 399 22.60 -4.36 -8.64
N GLU A 400 23.68 -4.29 -7.86
CA GLU A 400 24.44 -5.45 -7.42
C GLU A 400 23.63 -6.42 -6.55
N ILE A 401 22.67 -5.93 -5.76
CA ILE A 401 21.81 -6.76 -4.92
C ILE A 401 20.83 -7.53 -5.80
N CYS A 402 20.22 -6.87 -6.80
CA CYS A 402 19.35 -7.53 -7.78
C CYS A 402 20.07 -8.71 -8.46
N ARG A 403 21.29 -8.47 -8.94
CA ARG A 403 22.11 -9.50 -9.61
C ARG A 403 22.50 -10.64 -8.66
N ALA A 404 22.76 -10.35 -7.40
CA ALA A 404 23.09 -11.36 -6.40
C ALA A 404 21.91 -12.31 -6.14
N PHE A 405 20.68 -11.80 -6.05
CA PHE A 405 19.49 -12.65 -5.89
C PHE A 405 19.28 -13.58 -7.10
N VAL A 406 19.52 -13.08 -8.30
CA VAL A 406 19.43 -13.86 -9.53
C VAL A 406 20.49 -14.94 -9.58
N ALA A 407 21.74 -14.59 -9.25
CA ALA A 407 22.83 -15.55 -9.17
C ALA A 407 22.58 -16.65 -8.10
N ALA A 408 21.83 -16.32 -7.04
CA ALA A 408 21.40 -17.27 -6.02
C ALA A 408 20.19 -18.12 -6.44
N GLY A 409 19.63 -17.91 -7.63
CA GLY A 409 18.44 -18.62 -8.12
C GLY A 409 17.16 -18.28 -7.33
N LEU A 410 17.14 -17.14 -6.64
CA LEU A 410 15.95 -16.71 -5.90
C LEU A 410 14.89 -16.12 -6.82
N PHE A 411 15.28 -15.59 -7.98
CA PHE A 411 14.37 -15.27 -9.07
C PHE A 411 15.11 -15.15 -10.41
N GLU A 412 14.38 -15.20 -11.52
CA GLU A 412 14.90 -15.04 -12.88
C GLU A 412 14.79 -13.58 -13.33
N ILE A 413 15.80 -13.06 -14.03
CA ILE A 413 15.67 -11.80 -14.75
C ILE A 413 14.94 -12.11 -16.04
N GLN A 414 13.75 -11.54 -16.24
CA GLN A 414 13.20 -11.41 -17.58
C GLN A 414 14.02 -10.34 -18.30
N GLU A 415 15.16 -10.74 -18.85
CA GLU A 415 15.84 -9.89 -19.83
C GLU A 415 14.88 -9.78 -21.01
N ALA A 416 14.43 -8.56 -21.29
CA ALA A 416 13.69 -8.25 -22.51
C ALA A 416 14.60 -8.60 -23.69
N THR A 417 14.49 -9.84 -24.16
CA THR A 417 15.08 -10.24 -25.43
C THR A 417 14.17 -9.63 -26.48
N ASP A 418 14.65 -8.59 -27.16
CA ASP A 418 14.05 -8.20 -28.42
C ASP A 418 14.10 -9.46 -29.33
N ASP A 419 12.98 -9.80 -29.99
CA ASP A 419 12.81 -10.99 -30.85
C ASP A 419 13.88 -11.10 -31.95
N ASP A 420 14.63 -10.02 -32.17
CA ASP A 420 15.73 -9.90 -33.13
C ASP A 420 17.09 -10.35 -32.57
N GLY A 421 17.17 -10.75 -31.29
CA GLY A 421 18.42 -11.19 -30.65
C GLY A 421 19.46 -10.08 -30.45
N GLU A 422 19.14 -8.83 -30.76
CA GLU A 422 19.95 -7.69 -30.38
C GLU A 422 19.60 -7.27 -28.94
N PRO A 423 20.60 -7.07 -28.06
CA PRO A 423 20.33 -6.49 -26.76
C PRO A 423 19.69 -5.11 -26.95
N PRO A 424 18.62 -4.75 -26.21
CA PRO A 424 17.93 -3.48 -26.37
C PRO A 424 18.92 -2.34 -26.20
N GLN A 425 19.40 -1.80 -27.33
CA GLN A 425 20.31 -0.67 -27.33
C GLN A 425 19.53 0.51 -26.78
N LYS A 426 19.77 0.81 -25.49
CA LYS A 426 19.29 1.98 -24.73
C LYS A 426 18.49 2.94 -25.60
N ARG A 427 17.18 2.75 -25.68
CA ARG A 427 16.23 3.70 -26.28
C ARG A 427 16.18 4.98 -25.45
N ARG A 428 17.29 5.70 -25.39
CA ARG A 428 17.49 6.90 -24.57
C ARG A 428 17.03 8.17 -25.28
N ARG A 429 16.09 8.07 -26.24
CA ARG A 429 15.77 9.20 -27.12
C ARG A 429 14.31 9.37 -27.51
N LEU A 430 13.37 8.80 -26.76
CA LEU A 430 11.94 9.11 -26.93
C LEU A 430 11.28 9.57 -25.62
N GLU A 431 11.96 10.44 -24.87
CA GLU A 431 11.34 11.20 -23.78
C GLU A 431 11.38 12.68 -24.13
N THR A 432 10.30 13.18 -24.74
CA THR A 432 10.04 14.62 -24.81
C THR A 432 8.53 14.89 -24.97
N SER A 433 7.69 14.35 -24.09
CA SER A 433 6.33 14.89 -23.84
C SER A 433 5.56 14.19 -22.70
N ILE A 434 6.22 13.83 -21.59
CA ILE A 434 5.47 13.60 -20.33
C ILE A 434 5.67 14.87 -19.51
N SER A 435 4.68 15.77 -19.56
CA SER A 435 4.72 17.05 -18.85
C SER A 435 4.70 16.79 -17.34
N SER A 436 5.78 17.17 -16.67
CA SER A 436 6.03 17.02 -15.24
C SER A 436 5.21 18.00 -14.37
N GLU A 437 3.93 18.22 -14.66
CA GLU A 437 3.12 19.23 -13.96
C GLU A 437 2.57 18.78 -12.59
N ASP A 438 2.74 17.50 -12.20
CA ASP A 438 2.07 16.95 -11.01
C ASP A 438 2.97 16.76 -9.75
N ASP A 439 4.24 17.18 -9.76
CA ASP A 439 5.16 16.99 -8.61
C ASP A 439 5.48 18.27 -7.81
N GLU A 440 4.66 19.32 -7.90
CA GLU A 440 4.81 20.50 -7.03
C GLU A 440 4.30 20.20 -5.61
N ILE A 441 5.17 19.64 -4.77
CA ILE A 441 5.01 19.63 -3.32
C ILE A 441 5.02 21.09 -2.85
N VAL A 442 3.83 21.63 -2.60
CA VAL A 442 3.66 22.88 -1.85
C VAL A 442 4.09 22.60 -0.41
N LEU A 443 5.38 22.77 -0.11
CA LEU A 443 5.85 23.03 1.25
C LEU A 443 5.22 24.36 1.66
N LEU A 444 4.06 24.31 2.33
CA LEU A 444 3.51 25.45 3.03
C LEU A 444 4.51 25.84 4.13
N GLU A 445 5.43 26.74 3.80
CA GLU A 445 6.30 27.38 4.77
C GLU A 445 5.42 28.03 5.84
N ASN A 446 5.65 27.62 7.07
CA ASN A 446 4.98 28.09 8.27
C ASN A 446 5.38 29.56 8.52
N PRO A 447 4.50 30.56 8.36
CA PRO A 447 4.89 31.96 8.39
C PRO A 447 4.93 32.48 9.84
N GLN A 448 5.70 31.83 10.72
CA GLN A 448 6.01 32.37 12.04
C GLN A 448 7.42 31.95 12.48
N ARG A 449 8.44 32.60 11.90
CA ARG A 449 9.76 32.81 12.54
C ARG A 449 10.52 33.88 11.75
N ARG A 450 10.12 35.15 11.92
CA ARG A 450 11.02 36.28 11.64
C ARG A 450 12.22 36.16 12.58
N ARG A 451 13.36 35.73 12.05
CA ARG A 451 14.66 35.98 12.68
C ARG A 451 15.01 37.43 12.41
N GLU A 452 15.10 38.24 13.47
CA GLU A 452 15.67 39.57 13.37
C GLU A 452 17.16 39.50 13.00
N PRO A 453 17.68 40.45 12.18
CA PRO A 453 19.10 40.53 11.92
C PRO A 453 19.83 41.05 13.16
N ARG A 454 20.84 40.31 13.60
CA ARG A 454 21.83 40.77 14.59
C ARG A 454 22.67 41.91 13.97
N GLY A 455 22.35 43.15 14.32
CA GLY A 455 23.26 44.29 14.22
C GLY A 455 23.83 44.61 15.60
N ASN A 456 25.15 44.74 15.72
CA ASN A 456 25.86 45.17 16.92
C ASN A 456 26.60 46.50 16.61
N PRO A 457 27.14 47.24 17.60
CA PRO A 457 26.49 48.42 18.16
C PRO A 457 27.27 49.72 17.87
N ALA A 458 26.57 50.85 17.75
CA ALA A 458 27.20 52.17 17.82
C ALA A 458 26.27 53.19 18.49
N MET A 459 26.89 54.00 19.35
CA MET A 459 26.30 54.96 20.28
C MET A 459 25.35 55.98 19.63
N ARG A 460 24.27 56.33 20.35
CA ARG A 460 24.01 57.68 20.92
C ARG A 460 22.59 57.75 21.51
N ARG A 461 22.48 58.23 22.76
CA ARG A 461 21.24 58.76 23.35
C ARG A 461 20.88 60.08 22.64
N PRO A 462 19.59 60.41 22.48
CA PRO A 462 18.92 61.25 23.49
C PRO A 462 17.45 60.88 23.78
N THR A 463 17.00 61.29 24.97
CA THR A 463 15.64 61.27 25.53
C THR A 463 14.74 62.40 24.95
N PRO A 464 13.43 62.45 25.26
CA PRO A 464 12.32 62.50 24.28
C PRO A 464 11.66 63.89 24.15
N PRO A 465 10.58 63.99 23.34
CA PRO A 465 9.46 64.84 23.73
C PRO A 465 8.18 64.04 23.96
N ASN A 466 7.55 64.47 25.04
CA ASN A 466 6.22 64.23 25.53
C ASN A 466 5.18 64.79 24.54
N PHE A 467 4.16 64.03 24.16
CA PHE A 467 2.91 64.57 23.63
C PHE A 467 1.75 63.69 24.10
N ASN A 468 0.97 64.25 25.02
CA ASN A 468 -0.45 63.94 25.16
C ASN A 468 -1.11 64.26 23.82
N ASP A 469 -2.08 63.44 23.41
CA ASP A 469 -3.35 63.98 22.93
C ASP A 469 -4.42 62.88 22.95
N ASP A 470 -5.51 63.27 23.59
CA ASP A 470 -6.80 62.60 23.67
C ASP A 470 -7.37 62.36 22.26
N VAL A 471 -7.91 61.17 22.01
CA VAL A 471 -8.83 60.96 20.89
C VAL A 471 -10.06 60.21 21.37
N GLU A 472 -11.16 60.93 21.23
CA GLU A 472 -12.53 60.63 21.60
C GLU A 472 -13.10 59.36 20.95
N LEU A 473 -13.90 58.64 21.74
CA LEU A 473 -14.87 57.65 21.29
C LEU A 473 -16.11 58.37 20.73
N PRO A 474 -16.77 57.80 19.71
CA PRO A 474 -18.20 58.00 19.55
C PRO A 474 -18.97 56.69 19.75
N GLU A 475 -19.69 56.62 20.86
CA GLU A 475 -20.96 55.88 20.95
C GLU A 475 -22.08 56.77 20.40
N VAL A 476 -22.85 56.30 19.40
CA VAL A 476 -24.29 56.62 19.29
C VAL A 476 -25.05 55.47 18.62
N SER A 477 -25.75 54.72 19.48
CA SER A 477 -27.12 54.19 19.37
C SER A 477 -27.98 54.40 18.10
N LYS A 478 -28.71 53.32 17.72
CA LYS A 478 -30.09 53.29 17.16
C LYS A 478 -30.67 51.87 17.31
N LEU A 479 -31.56 51.61 18.27
CA LEU A 479 -33.03 51.61 18.19
C LEU A 479 -33.68 50.56 17.24
N ALA A 480 -34.17 49.49 17.87
CA ALA A 480 -35.51 48.88 17.79
C ALA A 480 -36.21 48.59 16.45
N ARG A 481 -36.61 47.32 16.26
CA ARG A 481 -37.97 46.84 15.88
C ARG A 481 -37.99 45.30 15.96
N MET A 482 -38.70 44.71 16.91
CA MET A 482 -40.04 44.09 16.74
C MET A 482 -40.13 43.07 15.60
N SER A 483 -40.28 41.78 15.91
CA SER A 483 -41.55 41.02 15.72
C SER A 483 -41.34 39.52 16.01
N ALA A 484 -42.12 39.01 16.95
CA ALA A 484 -42.43 37.59 17.10
C ALA A 484 -43.77 37.33 16.42
N VAL A 485 -43.90 36.27 15.61
CA VAL A 485 -45.09 35.41 15.32
C VAL A 485 -44.54 34.24 14.48
N ASN A 486 -44.43 33.01 14.97
CA ASN A 486 -45.42 31.90 15.03
C ASN A 486 -45.69 31.19 13.68
N SER A 487 -45.98 29.88 13.76
CA SER A 487 -46.40 28.91 12.70
C SER A 487 -45.27 28.11 12.06
N SER A 488 -45.35 26.80 11.78
CA SER A 488 -46.36 25.78 12.07
C SER A 488 -45.72 24.41 11.80
N THR A 489 -46.16 23.44 12.59
CA THR A 489 -45.96 22.00 12.44
C THR A 489 -46.58 21.46 11.14
N HIS A 490 -45.87 20.60 10.41
CA HIS A 490 -46.48 19.64 9.47
C HIS A 490 -46.10 18.22 9.89
N ARG A 491 -47.10 17.52 10.46
CA ARG A 491 -47.14 16.05 10.55
C ARG A 491 -47.63 15.53 9.20
N LEU A 492 -46.97 14.50 8.69
CA LEU A 492 -47.47 13.64 7.62
C LEU A 492 -47.92 12.33 8.28
N SER A 493 -49.21 12.06 8.21
CA SER A 493 -49.82 10.75 8.44
C SER A 493 -51.06 10.72 7.58
N ASP A 494 -51.03 9.94 6.51
CA ASP A 494 -52.24 9.35 5.92
C ASP A 494 -51.87 7.96 5.42
N ASN A 495 -52.65 7.02 5.90
CA ASN A 495 -52.51 5.59 5.81
C ASN A 495 -53.89 5.10 5.35
N ASP A 496 -54.08 4.96 4.04
CA ASP A 496 -55.24 4.33 3.40
C ASP A 496 -54.69 3.09 2.68
N GLY A 497 -55.10 1.85 2.95
CA GLY A 497 -56.50 1.41 3.05
C GLY A 497 -56.86 0.68 1.75
N VAL A 498 -56.35 -0.55 1.55
CA VAL A 498 -56.73 -1.40 0.41
C VAL A 498 -57.54 -2.59 0.94
N PRO A 499 -58.76 -2.85 0.42
CA PRO A 499 -59.63 -3.90 0.93
C PRO A 499 -59.40 -5.25 0.26
N LEU A 500 -59.66 -6.30 1.04
CA LEU A 500 -59.88 -7.69 0.63
C LEU A 500 -60.96 -7.80 -0.46
N SER A 501 -60.72 -8.67 -1.44
CA SER A 501 -61.79 -9.35 -2.18
C SER A 501 -61.51 -10.86 -2.25
N THR A 502 -62.37 -11.62 -1.57
CA THR A 502 -62.54 -13.07 -1.69
C THR A 502 -63.67 -13.41 -2.65
N ALA A 503 -63.45 -14.44 -3.48
CA ALA A 503 -64.39 -15.32 -4.22
C ALA A 503 -63.74 -15.67 -5.57
N GLY A 504 -63.71 -16.89 -6.10
CA GLY A 504 -64.33 -18.17 -5.77
C GLY A 504 -64.36 -19.02 -7.06
N SER A 505 -64.31 -20.35 -6.91
CA SER A 505 -64.81 -21.44 -7.81
C SER A 505 -64.31 -21.51 -9.27
N GLU A 506 -63.62 -22.62 -9.64
CA GLU A 506 -64.13 -23.73 -10.52
C GLU A 506 -64.19 -23.36 -12.02
N ALA A 507 -63.83 -24.15 -13.04
CA ALA A 507 -63.53 -25.56 -13.23
C ALA A 507 -62.74 -25.75 -14.56
N ASP A 508 -62.35 -27.01 -14.80
CA ASP A 508 -61.78 -27.66 -16.00
C ASP A 508 -60.26 -27.54 -16.29
#